data_AF-A0A966PVK7-F1
#
_entry.id   AF-A0A966PVK7-F1
#
_cell.length_a   1.000
_cell.length_b   1.000
_cell.length_c   1.000
_cell.angle_alpha   90.00
_cell.angle_beta   90.00
_cell.angle_gamma   90.00
#
_symmetry.space_group_name_H-M   'P 1'
#
loop_
_entity.id
_entity.type
_entity.pdbx_description
1 polymer ?
#
loop_
_entity_poly.entity_id
_entity_poly.type
_entity_poly.pdbx_seq_one_letter_code
_entity_poly.pdbx_strand_id
1 'polypeptide(L)' 'MDLFEYQGKQYFARYGIAVSAGGVALTVDQAVAQAESAKYPVVIKAQVQVGGRGKAGGIKLAN' A
#
# COMPACT_ATOMS: atom_id res chain seq x y z
N MET A 1 13.77 1.90 14.94
CA MET A 1 13.75 1.24 13.63
C MET A 1 12.36 1.45 13.06
N ASP A 2 12.26 2.10 11.91
CA ASP A 2 10.95 2.46 11.34
C ASP A 2 10.51 1.44 10.29
N LEU A 3 9.21 1.14 10.27
CA LEU A 3 8.60 0.22 9.30
C LEU A 3 7.99 1.01 8.14
N PHE A 4 7.99 0.41 6.95
CA PHE A 4 7.11 0.87 5.87
C PHE A 4 5.65 0.55 6.19
N GLU A 5 4.70 1.28 5.58
CA GLU A 5 3.26 1.06 5.79
C GLU A 5 2.87 -0.40 5.53
N TYR A 6 3.36 -1.02 4.45
CA TYR A 6 3.02 -2.41 4.12
C TYR A 6 3.53 -3.41 5.17
N GLN A 7 4.70 -3.17 5.76
CA GLN A 7 5.27 -4.03 6.80
C GLN A 7 4.46 -3.93 8.09
N GLY A 8 4.04 -2.71 8.46
CA GLY A 8 3.14 -2.49 9.59
C GLY A 8 1.80 -3.22 9.40
N LYS A 9 1.22 -3.17 8.20
CA LYS A 9 -0.01 -3.92 7.89
C LYS A 9 0.19 -5.43 7.98
N GLN A 10 1.28 -5.96 7.46
CA GLN A 10 1.59 -7.39 7.57
C GLN A 10 1.76 -7.81 9.04
N TYR A 11 2.38 -6.96 9.86
CA TYR A 11 2.50 -7.21 11.29
C TYR A 11 1.14 -7.23 11.98
N PHE A 12 0.28 -6.24 11.73
CA PHE A 12 -1.10 -6.20 12.25
C PHE A 12 -1.93 -7.43 11.86
N ALA A 13 -1.83 -7.86 10.60
CA ALA A 13 -2.55 -9.03 10.12
C ALA A 13 -2.16 -10.32 10.87
N ARG A 14 -0.89 -10.48 11.30
CA ARG A 14 -0.45 -11.64 12.09
C ARG A 14 -1.15 -11.74 13.45
N TYR A 15 -1.67 -10.63 13.97
CA TYR A 15 -2.40 -10.56 15.23
C TYR A 15 -3.92 -10.46 15.03
N GLY A 16 -4.42 -10.71 13.82
CA GLY A 16 -5.86 -10.66 13.52
C GLY A 16 -6.44 -9.24 13.48
N ILE A 17 -5.60 -8.20 13.47
CA ILE A 17 -6.06 -6.82 13.30
C ILE A 17 -6.37 -6.60 11.82
N ALA A 18 -7.60 -6.16 11.54
CA ALA A 18 -8.05 -5.92 10.17
C ALA A 18 -7.20 -4.86 9.46
N VAL A 19 -6.78 -5.15 8.23
CA VAL A 19 -6.03 -4.26 7.35
C VAL A 19 -6.68 -4.20 5.97
N SER A 20 -6.43 -3.12 5.23
CA SER A 20 -6.88 -3.01 3.84
C SER A 20 -6.22 -4.07 2.97
N ALA A 21 -7.00 -4.67 2.06
CA ALA A 21 -6.49 -5.55 1.02
C ALA A 21 -5.50 -4.81 0.11
N GLY A 22 -4.54 -5.56 -0.43
CA GLY A 22 -3.48 -5.07 -1.30
C GLY A 22 -2.11 -5.60 -0.91
N GLY A 23 -1.09 -5.22 -1.68
CA GLY A 23 0.28 -5.69 -1.51
C GLY A 23 1.31 -4.62 -1.85
N VAL A 24 2.58 -4.98 -1.70
CA VAL A 24 3.71 -4.16 -2.16
C VAL A 24 4.03 -4.51 -3.61
N ALA A 25 4.41 -3.51 -4.39
CA ALA A 25 4.88 -3.68 -5.76
C ALA A 25 6.20 -2.93 -5.95
N LEU A 26 7.15 -3.56 -6.62
CA LEU A 26 8.45 -2.99 -6.97
C LEU A 26 8.51 -2.56 -8.45
N THR A 27 7.57 -3.03 -9.26
CA THR A 27 7.43 -2.69 -10.68
C THR A 27 5.99 -2.29 -10.99
N VAL A 28 5.80 -1.64 -12.14
CA VAL A 28 4.47 -1.24 -12.61
C VAL A 28 3.57 -2.45 -12.83
N ASP A 29 4.08 -3.51 -13.48
CA ASP A 29 3.31 -4.74 -13.73
C ASP A 29 2.83 -5.41 -12.45
N GLN A 30 3.68 -5.42 -11.41
CA GLN A 30 3.27 -5.90 -10.08
C GLN A 30 2.19 -5.02 -9.46
N ALA A 31 2.25 -3.71 -9.64
CA ALA A 31 1.23 -2.79 -9.12
C ALA A 31 -0.11 -3.03 -9.80
N VAL A 32 -0.12 -3.26 -11.12
CA VAL A 32 -1.32 -3.60 -11.89
C VAL A 32 -1.92 -4.93 -11.42
N ALA A 33 -1.10 -5.99 -11.32
CA ALA A 33 -1.57 -7.30 -10.85
C ALA A 33 -2.13 -7.24 -9.42
N GLN A 34 -1.52 -6.45 -8.53
CA GLN A 34 -2.04 -6.23 -7.17
C GLN A 34 -3.37 -5.47 -7.18
N ALA A 35 -3.51 -4.47 -8.06
CA ALA A 35 -4.74 -3.70 -8.20
C ALA A 35 -5.90 -4.56 -8.69
N GLU A 36 -5.66 -5.40 -9.71
CA GLU A 36 -6.64 -6.36 -10.23
C GLU A 36 -7.07 -7.36 -9.15
N SER A 37 -6.13 -7.89 -8.38
CA SER A 37 -6.43 -8.80 -7.27
C SER A 37 -7.19 -8.13 -6.13
N ALA A 38 -6.89 -6.86 -5.82
CA ALA A 38 -7.55 -6.10 -4.76
C ALA A 38 -8.94 -5.59 -5.16
N LYS A 39 -9.23 -5.57 -6.47
CA LYS A 39 -10.41 -5.01 -7.14
C LYS A 39 -10.49 -3.49 -7.00
N TYR A 40 -10.64 -2.82 -8.14
CA TYR A 40 -10.79 -1.37 -8.21
C TYR A 40 -12.07 -0.89 -7.48
N PRO A 41 -12.06 0.34 -6.93
CA PRO A 41 -10.95 1.30 -6.94
C PRO A 41 -9.84 0.97 -5.93
N VAL A 42 -8.60 1.35 -6.24
CA VAL A 42 -7.43 1.14 -5.38
C VAL A 42 -6.67 2.44 -5.12
N VAL A 43 -5.90 2.47 -4.04
CA VAL A 43 -5.02 3.61 -3.71
C VAL A 43 -3.57 3.19 -3.86
N ILE A 44 -2.87 3.82 -4.80
CA ILE A 44 -1.43 3.66 -5.00
C ILE A 44 -0.70 4.59 -4.03
N LYS A 45 0.21 4.03 -3.22
CA LYS A 45 0.92 4.76 -2.16
C LYS A 45 2.42 4.51 -2.23
N ALA A 46 3.20 5.57 -2.35
CA ALA A 46 4.65 5.52 -2.19
C ALA A 46 5.01 4.97 -0.80
N GLN A 47 5.94 4.02 -0.78
CA GLN A 47 6.48 3.43 0.45
C GLN A 47 7.75 4.18 0.86
N VAL A 48 7.61 5.04 1.87
CA VAL A 48 8.70 5.77 2.53
C VAL A 48 8.43 5.80 4.04
N GLN A 49 9.48 5.92 4.86
CA GLN A 49 9.37 5.97 6.33
C GLN A 49 8.91 7.33 6.89
N VAL A 50 8.49 8.25 6.02
CA VAL A 50 8.05 9.60 6.38
C VAL A 50 6.57 9.84 6.06
N GLY A 51 5.96 10.71 6.86
CA GLY A 51 4.60 11.22 6.61
C GLY A 51 4.52 12.19 5.42
N GLY A 52 3.37 12.85 5.24
CA GLY A 52 3.22 13.92 4.23
C GLY A 52 3.08 13.46 2.77
N ARG A 53 3.10 12.15 2.51
CA ARG A 53 3.02 11.54 1.17
C ARG A 53 1.86 12.04 0.30
N GLY A 54 0.69 12.26 0.90
CA GLY A 54 -0.48 12.79 0.17
C GLY A 54 -0.25 14.21 -0.36
N LYS A 55 0.29 15.10 0.48
CA LYS A 55 0.62 16.48 0.07
C LYS A 55 1.73 16.52 -0.99
N ALA A 56 2.68 15.58 -0.91
CA ALA A 56 3.75 15.44 -1.89
C ALA A 56 3.34 14.73 -3.20
N GLY A 57 2.07 14.31 -3.34
CA GLY A 57 1.58 13.62 -4.53
C GLY A 57 1.91 12.13 -4.62
N GLY A 58 2.52 11.55 -3.58
CA GLY A 58 2.84 10.13 -3.48
C GLY A 58 1.68 9.22 -3.08
N ILE A 59 0.44 9.74 -3.06
CA ILE A 59 -0.80 8.98 -2.85
C ILE A 59 -1.75 9.34 -3.99
N LYS A 60 -2.22 8.34 -4.75
CA LYS A 60 -3.13 8.51 -5.89
C LYS A 60 -4.23 7.46 -5.88
N LEU A 61 -5.44 7.88 -6.21
CA LEU A 61 -6.58 7.01 -6.43
C LEU A 61 -6.56 6.53 -7.89
N ALA A 62 -6.73 5.22 -8.10
CA ALA A 62 -6.92 4.61 -9.41
C ALA A 62 -8.27 3.87 -9.40
N ASN A 63 -9.07 4.09 -10.43
CA ASN A 63 -10.47 3.65 -10.52
C ASN A 63 -10.70 2.87 -11.81
#